data_AF-W2TE95-F1
#
_entry.id   AF-W2TE95-F1
#
_cell.length_a   1.000
_cell.length_b   1.000
_cell.length_c   1.000
_cell.angle_alpha   90.00
_cell.angle_beta   90.00
_cell.angle_gamma   90.00
#
_symmetry.space_group_name_H-M   'P 1'
#
loop_
_entity.id
_entity.type
_entity.pdbx_description
1 polymer ?
#
loop_
_entity_poly.entity_id
_entity_poly.type
_entity_poly.pdbx_seq_one_letter_code
_entity_poly.pdbx_strand_id
1 'polypeptide(L)'
;MVEPWCEPSTQASFRFEAADLPTKNVVVYSDRAEVKRVVAASLAKGINEIIIQNVSAVIERQSVRVDGRGVLIQEVQYQEMPIDTEQENEKIRALEREKVKVENERFAVEDEMSSLRKRLEVLDGVAGQVAAGPPSTSFSATEPLPKMLRRHTVIGSTSLQGSDQDTHSIGFLTNDDALRNLAKFLSYYGETVSEMKTTLRIRQREWDQCAEKIEALERQIDQLRCGYEYDSVRRYNYCSIQCKDPVNIVYSLGENRRVSLLDENAIILEVFSMTY
;
A
#
# COMPACT_ATOMS: atom_id res chain seq x y z
N MET A 1 49.19 -49.66 5.01
CA MET A 1 48.85 -48.48 4.19
C MET A 1 47.35 -48.51 4.00
N VAL A 2 46.62 -47.69 4.76
CA VAL A 2 45.18 -47.47 4.59
C VAL A 2 45.04 -45.96 4.46
N GLU A 3 44.44 -45.53 3.36
CA GLU A 3 44.29 -44.14 2.95
C GLU A 3 43.54 -43.32 4.01
N PRO A 4 43.95 -42.07 4.27
CA PRO A 4 43.18 -41.17 5.11
C PRO A 4 41.94 -40.72 4.34
N TRP A 5 40.78 -41.07 4.90
CA TRP A 5 39.46 -40.66 4.45
C TRP A 5 39.40 -39.14 4.30
N CYS A 6 38.93 -38.71 3.13
CA CYS A 6 38.65 -37.32 2.81
C CYS A 6 37.59 -36.79 3.78
N GLU A 7 37.94 -35.84 4.65
CA GLU A 7 36.95 -35.11 5.45
C GLU A 7 36.03 -34.33 4.50
N PRO A 8 34.70 -34.44 4.63
CA PRO A 8 33.79 -33.66 3.80
C PRO A 8 34.02 -32.18 4.12
N SER A 9 34.53 -31.43 3.16
CA SER A 9 34.65 -29.98 3.27
C SER A 9 33.23 -29.40 3.41
N THR A 10 32.85 -29.03 4.63
CA THR A 10 31.58 -28.34 4.91
C THR A 10 31.61 -26.99 4.19
N GLN A 11 31.03 -26.94 2.99
CA GLN A 11 30.90 -25.72 2.21
C GLN A 11 29.69 -24.93 2.73
N ALA A 12 29.95 -23.90 3.53
CA ALA A 12 28.91 -22.97 4.00
C ALA A 12 28.82 -21.78 3.03
N SER A 13 27.60 -21.41 2.60
CA SER A 13 27.38 -20.25 1.73
C SER A 13 26.65 -19.13 2.47
N PHE A 14 27.14 -17.90 2.31
CA PHE A 14 26.60 -16.70 2.93
C PHE A 14 26.22 -15.70 1.85
N ARG A 15 25.02 -15.13 1.94
CA ARG A 15 24.48 -14.19 0.95
C ARG A 15 24.22 -12.84 1.60
N PHE A 16 24.67 -11.78 0.94
CA PHE A 16 24.52 -10.40 1.40
C PHE A 16 24.04 -9.50 0.27
N GLU A 17 23.16 -8.56 0.57
CA GLU A 17 22.78 -7.50 -0.37
C GLU A 17 23.79 -6.36 -0.30
N ALA A 18 24.34 -5.94 -1.44
CA ALA A 18 25.38 -4.90 -1.45
C ALA A 18 24.89 -3.61 -0.76
N ALA A 19 23.62 -3.23 -0.95
CA ALA A 19 23.02 -2.02 -0.39
C ALA A 19 22.96 -2.01 1.15
N ASP A 20 22.85 -3.18 1.76
CA ASP A 20 22.74 -3.33 3.22
C ASP A 20 24.12 -3.35 3.90
N LEU A 21 25.20 -3.48 3.12
CA LEU A 21 26.55 -3.53 3.67
C LEU A 21 27.01 -2.15 4.13
N PRO A 22 27.46 -2.00 5.38
CA PRO A 22 27.94 -0.73 5.90
C PRO A 22 29.15 -0.24 5.12
N THR A 23 29.09 1.01 4.67
CA THR A 23 30.22 1.69 4.03
C THR A 23 31.17 2.20 5.10
N LYS A 24 32.43 1.82 4.97
CA LYS A 24 33.48 2.07 5.95
C LYS A 24 34.42 3.19 5.51
N ASN A 25 34.73 3.26 4.22
CA ASN A 25 35.53 4.32 3.65
C ASN A 25 35.13 4.58 2.21
N VAL A 26 35.24 5.83 1.78
CA VAL A 26 35.07 6.24 0.39
C VAL A 26 36.24 7.17 0.05
N VAL A 27 37.04 6.79 -0.94
CA VAL A 27 38.09 7.66 -1.48
C VAL A 27 37.66 8.08 -2.88
N VAL A 28 37.47 9.37 -3.08
CA VAL A 28 37.02 9.93 -4.37
C VAL A 28 38.24 10.48 -5.11
N TYR A 29 38.43 9.99 -6.33
CA TYR A 29 39.39 10.49 -7.32
C TYR A 29 38.67 11.36 -8.35
N SER A 30 39.42 11.96 -9.27
CA SER A 30 38.85 12.80 -10.34
C SER A 30 37.93 12.02 -11.30
N ASP A 31 38.13 10.71 -11.43
CA ASP A 31 37.46 9.86 -12.41
C ASP A 31 36.78 8.61 -11.81
N ARG A 32 36.94 8.35 -10.51
CA ARG A 32 36.45 7.12 -9.86
C ARG A 32 36.30 7.27 -8.35
N ALA A 33 35.59 6.34 -7.70
CA ALA A 33 35.55 6.24 -6.25
C ALA A 33 35.91 4.82 -5.78
N GLU A 34 36.76 4.73 -4.77
CA GLU A 34 37.01 3.47 -4.08
C GLU A 34 36.07 3.39 -2.87
N VAL A 35 35.18 2.40 -2.86
CA VAL A 35 34.20 2.21 -1.78
C VAL A 35 34.55 0.93 -1.02
N LYS A 36 34.89 1.09 0.26
CA LYS A 36 35.18 -0.05 1.15
C LYS A 36 33.93 -0.37 1.94
N ARG A 37 33.43 -1.60 1.80
CA ARG A 37 32.31 -2.12 2.59
C ARG A 37 32.76 -3.28 3.47
N VAL A 38 32.05 -3.48 4.57
CA VAL A 38 32.39 -4.52 5.55
C VAL A 38 31.32 -5.59 5.51
N VAL A 39 31.76 -6.85 5.41
CA VAL A 39 30.88 -8.01 5.54
C VAL A 39 31.19 -8.69 6.86
N ALA A 40 30.16 -8.87 7.67
CA ALA A 40 30.25 -9.61 8.91
C ALA A 40 29.61 -10.99 8.74
N ALA A 41 30.40 -12.05 8.93
CA ALA A 41 29.95 -13.43 8.80
C ALA A 41 30.64 -14.34 9.83
N SER A 42 29.92 -15.33 10.32
CA SER A 42 30.47 -16.38 11.20
C SER A 42 30.91 -17.55 10.34
N LEU A 43 32.21 -17.64 10.04
CA LEU A 43 32.72 -18.66 9.11
C LEU A 43 33.10 -19.94 9.85
N ALA A 44 32.66 -21.08 9.32
CA ALA A 44 33.07 -22.39 9.83
C ALA A 44 34.49 -22.72 9.37
N LYS A 45 35.16 -23.65 10.07
CA LYS A 45 36.43 -24.20 9.61
C LYS A 45 36.21 -24.92 8.27
N GLY A 46 37.08 -24.67 7.30
CA GLY A 46 36.96 -25.21 5.94
C GLY A 46 36.71 -24.12 4.90
N ILE A 47 36.10 -24.52 3.78
CA ILE A 47 35.82 -23.62 2.66
C ILE A 47 34.44 -22.99 2.87
N ASN A 48 34.37 -21.67 2.79
CA ASN A 48 33.14 -20.90 2.89
C ASN A 48 33.01 -20.04 1.63
N GLU A 49 31.78 -19.86 1.19
CA GLU A 49 31.45 -19.04 0.02
C GLU A 49 30.69 -17.80 0.48
N ILE A 50 31.16 -16.63 0.10
CA ILE A 50 30.49 -15.35 0.34
C ILE A 50 29.99 -14.82 -1.00
N ILE A 51 28.70 -14.52 -1.06
CA ILE A 51 28.02 -14.02 -2.25
C ILE A 51 27.44 -12.64 -1.92
N ILE A 52 27.91 -11.61 -2.61
CA ILE A 52 27.31 -10.27 -2.55
C ILE A 52 26.44 -10.08 -3.78
N GLN A 53 25.18 -9.76 -3.55
CA GLN A 53 24.16 -9.58 -4.59
C GLN A 53 23.94 -8.09 -4.88
N ASN A 54 23.42 -7.80 -6.07
CA ASN A 54 23.01 -6.47 -6.52
C ASN A 54 24.10 -5.40 -6.36
N VAL A 55 25.30 -5.78 -6.80
CA VAL A 55 26.44 -4.86 -6.86
C VAL A 55 26.18 -3.79 -7.92
N SER A 56 26.65 -2.56 -7.67
CA SER A 56 26.44 -1.40 -8.55
C SER A 56 26.72 -1.70 -10.01
N ALA A 57 25.86 -1.19 -10.91
CA ALA A 57 26.03 -1.31 -12.35
C ALA A 57 27.30 -0.65 -12.90
N VAL A 58 27.84 0.30 -12.14
CA VAL A 58 28.99 1.12 -12.53
C VAL A 58 30.30 0.55 -11.94
N ILE A 59 30.26 -0.65 -11.36
CA ILE A 59 31.46 -1.32 -10.86
C ILE A 59 32.39 -1.76 -12.01
N GLU A 60 33.69 -1.60 -11.84
CA GLU A 60 34.68 -2.11 -12.77
C GLU A 60 34.95 -3.61 -12.49
N ARG A 61 34.74 -4.48 -13.48
CA ARG A 61 34.76 -5.95 -13.27
C ARG A 61 36.07 -6.50 -12.70
N GLN A 62 37.19 -5.88 -13.06
CA GLN A 62 38.53 -6.30 -12.65
C GLN A 62 39.04 -5.58 -11.41
N SER A 63 38.24 -4.69 -10.83
CA SER A 63 38.67 -3.85 -9.72
C SER A 63 38.30 -4.44 -8.37
N VAL A 64 37.39 -5.41 -8.31
CA VAL A 64 36.98 -6.07 -7.05
C VAL A 64 38.19 -6.67 -6.33
N ARG A 65 38.41 -6.27 -5.08
CA ARG A 65 39.42 -6.86 -4.20
C ARG A 65 38.73 -7.30 -2.93
N VAL A 66 39.24 -8.39 -2.36
CA VAL A 66 38.78 -8.91 -1.08
C VAL A 66 40.01 -9.01 -0.22
N ASP A 67 39.92 -8.57 1.01
CA ASP A 67 40.93 -8.73 2.04
C ASP A 67 40.29 -9.42 3.24
N GLY A 68 41.04 -10.24 3.95
CA GLY A 68 40.53 -11.06 5.03
C GLY A 68 41.62 -11.43 6.01
N ARG A 69 41.47 -10.98 7.25
CA ARG A 69 42.36 -11.36 8.35
C ARG A 69 41.91 -12.67 8.96
N GLY A 70 42.87 -13.59 9.14
CA GLY A 70 42.63 -14.93 9.69
C GLY A 70 42.06 -15.94 8.68
N VAL A 71 41.91 -15.54 7.41
CA VAL A 71 41.33 -16.36 6.36
C VAL A 71 42.20 -16.34 5.11
N LEU A 72 42.19 -17.41 4.33
CA LEU A 72 42.87 -17.49 3.05
C LEU A 72 41.83 -17.32 1.94
N ILE A 73 41.92 -16.23 1.18
CA ILE A 73 41.07 -16.01 0.02
C ILE A 73 41.57 -16.92 -1.10
N GLN A 74 40.71 -17.83 -1.57
CA GLN A 74 41.04 -18.74 -2.65
C GLN A 74 40.74 -18.08 -4.00
N GLU A 75 39.51 -17.58 -4.13
CA GLU A 75 39.01 -17.11 -5.42
C GLU A 75 38.00 -15.97 -5.24
N VAL A 76 38.05 -15.01 -6.15
CA VAL A 76 37.11 -13.90 -6.24
C VAL A 76 36.60 -13.84 -7.68
N GLN A 77 35.31 -14.05 -7.87
CA GLN A 77 34.66 -14.01 -9.18
C GLN A 77 33.56 -12.97 -9.20
N TYR A 78 33.58 -12.15 -10.24
CA TYR A 78 32.47 -11.27 -10.57
C TYR A 78 31.64 -11.92 -11.67
N GLN A 79 30.32 -12.01 -11.46
CA GLN A 79 29.39 -12.60 -12.42
C GLN A 79 28.20 -11.67 -12.66
N GLU A 80 27.82 -11.55 -13.92
CA GLU A 80 26.57 -10.90 -14.34
C GLU A 80 25.61 -11.98 -14.80
N MET A 81 24.40 -11.99 -14.25
CA MET A 81 23.32 -12.84 -14.73
C MET A 81 22.18 -11.95 -15.21
N PRO A 82 21.66 -12.17 -16.43
CA PRO A 82 20.44 -11.49 -16.86
C PRO A 82 19.32 -11.85 -15.88
N ILE A 83 18.52 -10.84 -15.51
CA ILE A 83 17.33 -11.07 -14.71
C ILE A 83 16.39 -11.94 -15.54
N ASP A 84 15.86 -12.99 -14.92
CA ASP A 84 14.77 -13.75 -15.51
C ASP A 84 13.52 -12.86 -15.54
N THR A 85 13.31 -12.23 -16.70
CA THR A 85 12.17 -11.35 -16.94
C THR A 85 10.85 -12.08 -16.75
N GLU A 86 10.77 -13.40 -16.95
CA GLU A 86 9.51 -14.13 -16.78
C GLU A 86 9.11 -14.22 -15.31
N GLN A 87 10.06 -14.56 -14.43
CA GLN A 87 9.79 -14.66 -12.99
C GLN A 87 9.43 -13.30 -12.38
N GLU A 88 10.13 -12.24 -12.76
CA GLU A 88 9.85 -10.90 -12.25
C GLU A 88 8.55 -10.32 -12.82
N ASN A 89 8.25 -10.59 -14.10
CA ASN A 89 6.93 -10.29 -14.67
C ASN A 89 5.82 -11.05 -13.95
N GLU A 90 6.06 -12.26 -13.47
CA GLU A 90 5.07 -12.98 -12.66
C GLU A 90 4.81 -12.31 -11.32
N LYS A 91 5.83 -11.74 -10.66
CA LYS A 91 5.63 -10.95 -9.43
C LYS A 91 4.79 -9.71 -9.70
N ILE A 92 5.08 -8.98 -10.79
CA ILE A 92 4.29 -7.81 -11.20
C ILE A 92 2.84 -8.24 -11.49
N ARG A 93 2.62 -9.31 -12.27
CA ARG A 93 1.29 -9.84 -12.55
C ARG A 93 0.55 -10.29 -11.28
N ALA A 94 1.27 -10.85 -10.30
CA ALA A 94 0.67 -11.22 -9.02
C ALA A 94 0.18 -10.01 -8.24
N LEU A 95 0.98 -8.94 -8.18
CA LEU A 95 0.60 -7.68 -7.53
C LEU A 95 -0.55 -6.99 -8.26
N GLU A 96 -0.58 -7.02 -9.60
CA GLU A 96 -1.70 -6.51 -10.41
C GLU A 96 -3.00 -7.27 -10.12
N ARG A 97 -2.93 -8.61 -10.03
CA ARG A 97 -4.07 -9.44 -9.64
C ARG A 97 -4.57 -9.10 -8.24
N GLU A 98 -3.66 -8.86 -7.30
CA GLU A 98 -4.03 -8.44 -5.94
C GLU A 98 -4.66 -7.04 -5.94
N LYS A 99 -4.10 -6.08 -6.70
CA LYS A 99 -4.65 -4.74 -6.85
C LYS A 99 -6.10 -4.80 -7.35
N VAL A 100 -6.36 -5.55 -8.43
CA VAL A 100 -7.71 -5.72 -8.98
C VAL A 100 -8.67 -6.33 -7.95
N LYS A 101 -8.19 -7.27 -7.13
CA LYS A 101 -9.00 -7.85 -6.06
C LYS A 101 -9.40 -6.80 -5.03
N VAL A 102 -8.46 -5.98 -4.56
CA VAL A 102 -8.71 -4.91 -3.58
C VAL A 102 -9.58 -3.80 -4.18
N GLU A 103 -9.42 -3.48 -5.46
CA GLU A 103 -10.30 -2.55 -6.17
C GLU A 103 -11.75 -3.04 -6.20
N ASN A 104 -11.97 -4.33 -6.48
CA ASN A 104 -13.31 -4.93 -6.43
C ASN A 104 -13.91 -4.89 -5.02
N GLU A 105 -13.10 -5.14 -3.99
CA GLU A 105 -13.53 -5.01 -2.59
C GLU A 105 -13.91 -3.56 -2.25
N ARG A 106 -13.11 -2.58 -2.69
CA ARG A 106 -13.40 -1.15 -2.54
C ARG A 106 -14.72 -0.75 -3.21
N PHE A 107 -14.96 -1.21 -4.44
CA PHE A 107 -16.21 -0.94 -5.15
C PHE A 107 -17.42 -1.53 -4.42
N ALA A 108 -17.31 -2.76 -3.88
CA ALA A 108 -18.39 -3.36 -3.10
C ALA A 108 -18.73 -2.53 -1.84
N VAL A 109 -17.70 -2.07 -1.11
CA VAL A 109 -17.89 -1.20 0.06
C VAL A 109 -18.53 0.13 -0.33
N GLU A 110 -18.12 0.72 -1.45
CA GLU A 110 -18.68 1.97 -1.96
C GLU A 110 -20.16 1.83 -2.34
N ASP A 111 -20.53 0.73 -3.00
CA ASP A 111 -21.93 0.42 -3.33
C ASP A 111 -22.79 0.27 -2.07
N GLU A 112 -22.29 -0.43 -1.06
CA GLU A 112 -22.98 -0.57 0.22
C GLU A 112 -23.15 0.79 0.92
N MET A 113 -22.11 1.63 0.94
CA MET A 113 -22.18 2.99 1.46
C MET A 113 -23.18 3.86 0.70
N SER A 114 -23.21 3.77 -0.64
CA SER A 114 -24.16 4.48 -1.50
C SER A 114 -25.59 4.07 -1.17
N SER A 115 -25.83 2.76 -0.98
CA SER A 115 -27.14 2.24 -0.58
C SER A 115 -27.58 2.74 0.80
N LEU A 116 -26.66 2.80 1.78
CA LEU A 116 -26.93 3.31 3.12
C LEU A 116 -27.23 4.81 3.12
N ARG A 117 -26.49 5.60 2.35
CA ARG A 117 -26.73 7.04 2.18
C ARG A 117 -28.12 7.32 1.61
N LYS A 118 -28.52 6.59 0.56
CA LYS A 118 -29.86 6.72 -0.04
C LYS A 118 -30.98 6.35 0.94
N ARG A 119 -30.80 5.28 1.73
CA ARG A 119 -31.78 4.89 2.75
C ARG A 119 -31.90 5.94 3.86
N LEU A 120 -30.79 6.55 4.28
CA LEU A 120 -30.76 7.66 5.24
C LEU A 120 -31.52 8.87 4.69
N GLU A 121 -31.27 9.26 3.44
CA GLU A 121 -31.95 10.37 2.79
C GLU A 121 -33.47 10.17 2.73
N VAL A 122 -33.93 8.96 2.41
CA VAL A 122 -35.36 8.62 2.41
C VAL A 122 -35.95 8.74 3.83
N LEU A 123 -35.28 8.20 4.85
CA LEU A 123 -35.75 8.27 6.23
C LEU A 123 -35.80 9.71 6.74
N ASP A 124 -34.76 10.50 6.47
CA ASP A 124 -34.68 11.92 6.83
C ASP A 124 -35.78 12.72 6.11
N GLY A 125 -36.07 12.41 4.85
CA GLY A 125 -37.16 13.02 4.09
C GLY A 125 -38.54 12.73 4.68
N VAL A 126 -38.81 11.48 5.07
CA VAL A 126 -40.07 11.10 5.75
C VAL A 126 -40.18 11.81 7.10
N ALA A 127 -39.12 11.82 7.91
CA ALA A 127 -39.10 12.52 9.19
C ALA A 127 -39.34 14.03 9.02
N GLY A 128 -38.77 14.65 7.97
CA GLY A 128 -38.99 16.06 7.63
C GLY A 128 -40.45 16.37 7.28
N GLN A 129 -41.11 15.51 6.50
CA GLN A 129 -42.54 15.67 6.19
C GLN A 129 -43.42 15.53 7.42
N VAL A 130 -43.12 14.57 8.31
CA VAL A 130 -43.84 14.39 9.58
C VAL A 130 -43.67 15.62 10.48
N ALA A 131 -42.47 16.21 10.52
CA ALA A 131 -42.19 17.42 11.30
C ALA A 131 -42.84 18.69 10.73
N ALA A 132 -42.96 18.80 9.40
CA ALA A 132 -43.53 19.97 8.73
C ALA A 132 -45.08 20.05 8.83
N GLY A 133 -45.74 18.95 9.17
CA GLY A 133 -47.20 18.87 9.20
C GLY A 133 -47.84 18.92 7.80
N PRO A 134 -49.19 18.83 7.69
CA PRO A 134 -49.86 18.87 6.40
C PRO A 134 -49.58 20.22 5.70
N PRO A 135 -49.34 20.22 4.37
CA PRO A 135 -49.05 21.44 3.64
C PRO A 135 -50.24 22.40 3.79
N SER A 136 -49.99 23.53 4.44
CA SER A 136 -50.94 24.62 4.51
C SER A 136 -51.10 25.16 3.08
N THR A 137 -52.17 24.79 2.39
CA THR A 137 -52.57 25.45 1.15
C THR A 137 -53.12 26.83 1.48
N SER A 138 -52.24 27.75 1.90
CA SER A 138 -52.52 29.17 1.86
C SER A 138 -52.45 29.63 0.40
N PHE A 139 -53.59 29.49 -0.28
CA PHE A 139 -53.85 30.27 -1.49
C PHE A 139 -53.83 31.75 -1.11
N SER A 140 -52.68 32.41 -1.21
CA SER A 140 -52.62 33.87 -1.23
C SER A 140 -52.98 34.33 -2.64
N ALA A 141 -54.27 34.44 -2.90
CA ALA A 141 -54.79 35.11 -4.07
C ALA A 141 -54.73 36.63 -3.83
N THR A 142 -53.69 37.30 -4.34
CA THR A 142 -53.70 38.75 -4.58
C THR A 142 -52.73 39.13 -5.70
N GLU A 143 -53.25 39.31 -6.92
CA GLU A 143 -53.13 40.58 -7.68
C GLU A 143 -53.82 40.51 -9.07
N PRO A 144 -54.26 41.65 -9.62
CA PRO A 144 -55.26 41.73 -10.69
C PRO A 144 -54.68 41.88 -12.12
N LEU A 145 -55.50 41.43 -13.08
CA LEU A 145 -55.44 41.49 -14.56
C LEU A 145 -54.59 42.60 -15.24
N PRO A 146 -54.22 42.35 -16.52
CA PRO A 146 -54.93 43.09 -17.58
C PRO A 146 -55.50 42.24 -18.74
N LYS A 147 -56.79 42.47 -18.97
CA LYS A 147 -57.50 42.76 -20.24
C LYS A 147 -57.25 41.90 -21.49
N MET A 148 -58.25 41.07 -21.75
CA MET A 148 -59.06 40.88 -22.99
C MET A 148 -58.38 40.76 -24.37
N LEU A 149 -58.66 39.63 -25.04
CA LEU A 149 -59.52 39.42 -26.25
C LEU A 149 -59.26 37.96 -26.71
N ARG A 150 -60.15 37.10 -27.23
CA ARG A 150 -61.59 37.09 -27.52
C ARG A 150 -61.90 35.68 -28.13
N ARG A 151 -62.90 34.95 -27.59
CA ARG A 151 -63.84 33.93 -28.19
C ARG A 151 -63.29 32.76 -29.05
N HIS A 152 -63.85 31.54 -29.12
CA HIS A 152 -65.21 30.96 -28.96
C HIS A 152 -65.04 29.46 -28.55
N THR A 153 -65.67 28.93 -27.49
CA THR A 153 -66.98 28.20 -27.40
C THR A 153 -67.02 26.76 -27.96
N VAL A 154 -67.26 25.76 -27.09
CA VAL A 154 -68.31 24.71 -27.11
C VAL A 154 -68.33 24.09 -25.68
N ILE A 155 -69.25 24.49 -24.80
CA ILE A 155 -70.48 23.78 -24.37
C ILE A 155 -70.28 22.33 -23.89
N GLY A 156 -70.57 22.11 -22.61
CA GLY A 156 -70.75 20.80 -21.98
C GLY A 156 -71.12 20.98 -20.50
N SER A 157 -72.40 21.24 -20.24
CA SER A 157 -72.98 21.50 -18.92
C SER A 157 -73.59 20.22 -18.33
N THR A 158 -73.32 19.95 -17.04
CA THR A 158 -74.22 19.33 -16.03
C THR A 158 -73.64 19.76 -14.67
N SER A 159 -74.21 20.69 -13.88
CA SER A 159 -75.39 20.57 -12.97
C SER A 159 -75.19 19.40 -11.97
N LEU A 160 -75.14 19.55 -10.64
CA LEU A 160 -75.96 20.33 -9.69
C LEU A 160 -75.28 20.43 -8.30
N GLN A 161 -75.70 21.45 -7.53
CA GLN A 161 -75.89 21.57 -6.06
C GLN A 161 -75.46 20.38 -5.18
N GLY A 162 -74.86 20.51 -4.00
CA GLY A 162 -74.84 21.61 -3.03
C GLY A 162 -75.14 21.02 -1.64
N SER A 163 -74.33 21.31 -0.63
CA SER A 163 -74.72 21.35 0.78
C SER A 163 -73.57 21.83 1.66
N ASP A 164 -73.87 22.88 2.42
CA ASP A 164 -73.13 23.38 3.57
C ASP A 164 -73.00 22.34 4.69
N GLN A 165 -71.98 22.55 5.55
CA GLN A 165 -71.71 21.90 6.85
C GLN A 165 -71.20 20.46 6.71
N ASP A 166 -70.00 20.07 7.16
CA ASP A 166 -69.43 20.32 8.48
C ASP A 166 -67.92 20.60 8.45
N THR A 167 -67.55 21.67 9.15
CA THR A 167 -66.23 21.90 9.72
C THR A 167 -65.89 20.79 10.72
N HIS A 168 -65.34 19.66 10.26
CA HIS A 168 -64.54 18.76 11.11
C HIS A 168 -63.09 19.26 11.16
N SER A 169 -62.92 20.49 11.64
CA SER A 169 -61.66 20.91 12.22
C SER A 169 -61.74 20.58 13.72
N ILE A 170 -60.65 20.04 14.29
CA ILE A 170 -60.50 19.60 15.69
C ILE A 170 -60.94 18.13 15.97
N GLY A 171 -60.51 17.19 15.12
CA GLY A 171 -60.47 15.75 15.43
C GLY A 171 -59.05 15.16 15.53
N PHE A 172 -58.02 15.98 15.39
CA PHE A 172 -56.62 15.51 15.31
C PHE A 172 -55.95 15.35 16.68
N LEU A 173 -56.53 15.88 17.77
CA LEU A 173 -55.89 15.91 19.09
C LEU A 173 -56.14 14.70 19.99
N THR A 174 -56.96 13.71 19.57
CA THR A 174 -57.34 12.58 20.45
C THR A 174 -57.28 11.22 19.77
N ASN A 175 -56.59 11.11 18.62
CA ASN A 175 -56.38 9.80 18.02
C ASN A 175 -55.13 9.17 18.67
N ASP A 176 -55.34 8.56 19.85
CA ASP A 176 -54.29 7.93 20.67
C ASP A 176 -53.44 6.95 19.84
N ASP A 177 -54.06 6.28 18.86
CA ASP A 177 -53.38 5.39 17.92
C ASP A 177 -52.40 6.14 16.99
N ALA A 178 -52.75 7.34 16.53
CA ALA A 178 -51.86 8.15 15.68
C ALA A 178 -50.64 8.65 16.46
N LEU A 179 -50.84 9.10 17.71
CA LEU A 179 -49.75 9.51 18.60
C LEU A 179 -48.85 8.32 18.96
N ARG A 180 -49.43 7.15 19.21
CA ARG A 180 -48.69 5.92 19.47
C ARG A 180 -47.88 5.46 18.26
N ASN A 181 -48.43 5.56 17.05
CA ASN A 181 -47.72 5.23 15.82
C ASN A 181 -46.60 6.23 15.51
N LEU A 182 -46.82 7.52 15.80
CA LEU A 182 -45.78 8.54 15.71
C LEU A 182 -44.64 8.27 16.69
N ALA A 183 -44.95 7.96 17.95
CA ALA A 183 -43.94 7.61 18.95
C ALA A 183 -43.11 6.39 18.51
N LYS A 184 -43.76 5.35 17.97
CA LYS A 184 -43.06 4.19 17.39
C LYS A 184 -42.16 4.58 16.23
N PHE A 185 -42.63 5.44 15.32
CA PHE A 185 -41.84 5.92 14.19
C PHE A 185 -40.61 6.71 14.66
N LEU A 186 -40.76 7.63 15.60
CA LEU A 186 -39.65 8.45 16.10
C LEU A 186 -38.58 7.60 16.80
N SER A 187 -38.99 6.61 17.59
CA SER A 187 -38.06 5.64 18.20
C SER A 187 -37.33 4.83 17.12
N TYR A 188 -38.07 4.24 16.17
CA TYR A 188 -37.49 3.47 15.06
C TYR A 188 -36.52 4.30 14.22
N TYR A 189 -36.90 5.54 13.89
CA TYR A 189 -36.06 6.47 13.14
C TYR A 189 -34.77 6.79 13.88
N GLY A 190 -34.85 7.14 15.17
CA GLY A 190 -33.67 7.46 15.98
C GLY A 190 -32.69 6.29 16.08
N GLU A 191 -33.19 5.09 16.36
CA GLU A 191 -32.40 3.86 16.42
C GLU A 191 -31.76 3.52 15.07
N THR A 192 -32.57 3.46 14.01
CA THR A 192 -32.14 3.06 12.67
C THR A 192 -31.14 4.05 12.07
N VAL A 193 -31.37 5.35 12.19
CA VAL A 193 -30.44 6.39 11.70
C VAL A 193 -29.11 6.35 12.47
N SER A 194 -29.15 6.13 13.78
CA SER A 194 -27.95 6.00 14.61
C SER A 194 -27.11 4.78 14.19
N GLU A 195 -27.77 3.64 14.01
CA GLU A 195 -27.15 2.41 13.53
C GLU A 195 -26.54 2.60 12.13
N MET A 196 -27.32 3.10 11.17
CA MET A 196 -26.87 3.34 9.81
C MET A 196 -25.68 4.31 9.73
N LYS A 197 -25.68 5.40 10.52
CA LYS A 197 -24.54 6.34 10.59
C LYS A 197 -23.31 5.67 11.19
N THR A 198 -23.48 4.79 12.17
CA THR A 198 -22.37 4.03 12.76
C THR A 198 -21.78 3.07 11.72
N THR A 199 -22.62 2.32 11.02
CA THR A 199 -22.21 1.44 9.91
C THR A 199 -21.50 2.22 8.82
N LEU A 200 -22.02 3.38 8.40
CA LEU A 200 -21.39 4.22 7.37
C LEU A 200 -19.97 4.65 7.78
N ARG A 201 -19.73 5.02 9.05
CA ARG A 201 -18.38 5.34 9.54
C ARG A 201 -17.44 4.14 9.57
N ILE A 202 -17.97 2.94 9.82
CA ILE A 202 -17.17 1.70 9.76
C ILE A 202 -16.78 1.43 8.30
N ARG A 203 -17.75 1.45 7.38
CA ARG A 203 -17.53 1.21 5.95
C ARG A 203 -16.64 2.27 5.31
N GLN A 204 -16.73 3.53 5.74
CA GLN A 204 -15.80 4.57 5.29
C GLN A 204 -14.36 4.22 5.65
N ARG A 205 -14.10 3.73 6.88
CA ARG A 205 -12.74 3.31 7.28
C ARG A 205 -12.26 2.10 6.49
N GLU A 206 -13.14 1.16 6.18
CA GLU A 206 -12.80 0.01 5.31
C GLU A 206 -12.46 0.47 3.88
N TRP A 207 -13.20 1.44 3.35
CA TRP A 207 -12.92 2.04 2.05
C TRP A 207 -11.56 2.75 2.06
N ASP A 208 -11.26 3.53 3.11
CA ASP A 208 -9.98 4.22 3.26
C ASP A 208 -8.81 3.20 3.34
N GLN A 209 -8.98 2.10 4.08
CA GLN A 209 -8.00 1.01 4.14
C GLN A 209 -7.75 0.35 2.78
N CYS A 210 -8.82 0.12 2.00
CA CYS A 210 -8.68 -0.41 0.65
C CYS A 210 -7.93 0.57 -0.26
N ALA A 211 -8.22 1.88 -0.15
CA ALA A 211 -7.55 2.91 -0.92
C ALA A 211 -6.05 3.01 -0.61
N GLU A 212 -5.67 2.99 0.68
CA GLU A 212 -4.27 2.95 1.11
C GLU A 212 -3.54 1.71 0.58
N LYS A 213 -4.21 0.54 0.64
CA LYS A 213 -3.64 -0.72 0.14
C LYS A 213 -3.43 -0.69 -1.38
N ILE A 214 -4.38 -0.13 -2.14
CA ILE A 214 -4.23 0.05 -3.60
C ILE A 214 -3.03 0.94 -3.90
N GLU A 215 -2.90 2.08 -3.23
CA GLU A 215 -1.80 3.01 -3.44
C GLU A 215 -0.44 2.38 -3.08
N ALA A 216 -0.38 1.56 -2.02
CA ALA A 216 0.82 0.81 -1.67
C ALA A 216 1.21 -0.22 -2.74
N LEU A 217 0.23 -0.95 -3.30
CA LEU A 217 0.46 -1.92 -4.38
C LEU A 217 0.91 -1.22 -5.67
N GLU A 218 0.32 -0.08 -6.03
CA GLU A 218 0.73 0.72 -7.19
C GLU A 218 2.19 1.18 -7.07
N ARG A 219 2.57 1.72 -5.91
CA ARG A 219 3.96 2.11 -5.65
C ARG A 219 4.92 0.93 -5.78
N GLN A 220 4.55 -0.25 -5.31
CA GLN A 220 5.37 -1.46 -5.45
C GLN A 220 5.50 -1.89 -6.91
N ILE A 221 4.40 -1.88 -7.67
CA ILE A 221 4.41 -2.20 -9.11
C ILE A 221 5.31 -1.23 -9.86
N ASP A 222 5.19 0.07 -9.60
CA ASP A 222 6.01 1.10 -10.24
C ASP A 222 7.48 0.97 -9.85
N GLN A 223 7.79 0.68 -8.59
CA GLN A 223 9.16 0.44 -8.14
C GLN A 223 9.80 -0.74 -8.86
N LEU A 224 9.05 -1.84 -9.02
CA LEU A 224 9.53 -3.02 -9.74
C LEU A 224 9.74 -2.72 -11.22
N ARG A 225 8.76 -2.10 -11.89
CA ARG A 225 8.86 -1.74 -13.31
C ARG A 225 10.04 -0.81 -13.58
N CYS A 226 10.18 0.26 -12.80
CA CYS A 226 11.33 1.16 -12.89
C CYS A 226 12.64 0.40 -12.64
N GLY A 227 12.70 -0.42 -11.59
CA GLY A 227 13.90 -1.21 -11.27
C GLY A 227 14.40 -2.05 -12.44
N TYR A 228 13.50 -2.72 -13.15
CA TYR A 228 13.86 -3.59 -14.28
C TYR A 228 14.18 -2.84 -15.58
N GLU A 229 13.59 -1.65 -15.79
CA GLU A 229 13.94 -0.81 -16.94
C GLU A 229 15.37 -0.28 -16.85
N TYR A 230 15.85 0.04 -15.64
CA TYR A 230 17.18 0.63 -15.45
C TYR A 230 18.29 -0.40 -15.21
N ASP A 231 17.99 -1.60 -14.69
CA ASP A 231 19.01 -2.61 -14.43
C ASP A 231 18.48 -4.04 -14.63
N SER A 232 18.51 -4.52 -15.87
CA SER A 232 18.06 -5.87 -16.25
C SER A 232 19.05 -6.99 -15.91
N VAL A 233 20.11 -6.68 -15.15
CA VAL A 233 21.20 -7.60 -14.86
C VAL A 233 21.45 -7.64 -13.36
N ARG A 234 21.37 -8.84 -12.77
CA ARG A 234 21.84 -9.06 -11.40
C ARG A 234 23.33 -9.30 -11.42
N ARG A 235 24.05 -8.50 -10.62
CA ARG A 235 25.51 -8.58 -10.48
C ARG A 235 25.85 -9.24 -9.15
N TYR A 236 26.71 -10.23 -9.22
CA TYR A 236 27.16 -11.02 -8.08
C TYR A 236 28.68 -10.94 -7.95
N ASN A 237 29.15 -10.79 -6.71
CA ASN A 237 30.54 -11.04 -6.34
C ASN A 237 30.59 -12.30 -5.49
N TYR A 238 31.24 -13.34 -6.02
CA TYR A 238 31.53 -14.58 -5.32
C TYR A 238 32.94 -14.51 -4.74
N CYS A 239 33.08 -14.92 -3.49
CA CYS A 239 34.37 -15.07 -2.85
C CYS A 239 34.42 -16.42 -2.15
N SER A 240 35.35 -17.27 -2.59
CA SER A 240 35.68 -18.54 -1.92
C SER A 240 36.81 -18.29 -0.93
N ILE A 241 36.58 -18.66 0.32
CA ILE A 241 37.46 -18.34 1.44
C ILE A 241 37.68 -19.59 2.28
N GLN A 242 38.94 -19.88 2.61
CA GLN A 242 39.32 -20.98 3.48
C GLN A 242 39.67 -20.48 4.89
N CYS A 243 38.94 -20.97 5.88
CA CYS A 243 39.17 -20.69 7.29
C CYS A 243 39.87 -21.88 7.95
N LYS A 244 40.97 -21.60 8.67
CA LYS A 244 41.70 -22.63 9.44
C LYS A 244 41.02 -22.97 10.77
N ASP A 245 40.34 -21.99 11.36
CA ASP A 245 39.57 -22.08 12.60
C ASP A 245 38.21 -21.37 12.41
N PRO A 246 37.18 -21.65 13.22
CA PRO A 246 35.91 -20.94 13.15
C PRO A 246 36.07 -19.51 13.69
N VAL A 247 35.67 -18.50 12.91
CA VAL A 247 35.94 -17.09 13.24
C VAL A 247 34.70 -16.22 12.97
N ASN A 248 34.36 -15.36 13.94
CA ASN A 248 33.44 -14.23 13.77
C ASN A 248 34.20 -13.00 13.29
N ILE A 249 33.71 -12.36 12.24
CA ILE A 249 34.52 -11.49 11.40
C ILE A 249 33.90 -10.07 11.30
N VAL A 250 34.54 -8.99 11.81
CA VAL A 250 34.24 -7.55 11.64
C VAL A 250 35.52 -6.67 11.47
N TYR A 251 35.81 -6.01 10.32
CA TYR A 251 37.04 -5.17 10.18
C TYR A 251 36.92 -3.88 9.36
N SER A 252 37.62 -2.91 9.93
CA SER A 252 38.07 -1.60 9.43
C SER A 252 39.53 -1.62 8.92
N LEU A 253 39.94 -0.62 8.11
CA LEU A 253 41.27 -0.33 7.56
C LEU A 253 41.20 0.96 6.73
N GLY A 254 41.98 1.94 7.19
CA GLY A 254 42.48 3.11 6.48
C GLY A 254 44.00 3.15 6.69
N GLU A 255 44.71 3.76 5.75
CA GLU A 255 46.16 3.62 5.60
C GLU A 255 46.97 4.58 6.50
N ASN A 256 48.10 4.05 6.98
CA ASN A 256 49.27 4.70 7.58
C ASN A 256 49.23 5.31 9.01
N ARG A 257 50.01 4.65 9.88
CA ARG A 257 50.62 5.12 11.14
C ARG A 257 49.68 5.39 12.32
N ARG A 258 49.22 4.30 12.95
CA ARG A 258 49.45 3.99 14.37
C ARG A 258 48.70 2.69 14.69
N VAL A 259 49.44 1.70 15.18
CA VAL A 259 48.87 0.46 15.73
C VAL A 259 48.14 0.84 17.02
N SER A 260 46.84 1.05 16.94
CA SER A 260 45.96 1.00 18.11
C SER A 260 45.34 -0.39 18.15
N LEU A 261 45.79 -1.19 19.13
CA LEU A 261 45.12 -2.38 19.61
C LEU A 261 43.64 -2.08 19.77
N LEU A 262 42.77 -2.76 19.01
CA LEU A 262 41.40 -3.11 19.38
C LEU A 262 40.80 -4.01 18.28
N ASP A 263 40.39 -5.18 18.75
CA ASP A 263 39.59 -6.27 18.22
C ASP A 263 39.91 -6.90 16.87
N GLU A 264 40.26 -8.18 16.99
CA GLU A 264 40.78 -9.05 15.95
C GLU A 264 39.63 -9.86 15.33
N ASN A 265 39.40 -9.73 14.01
CA ASN A 265 39.03 -10.79 13.03
C ASN A 265 38.02 -10.27 12.00
N ALA A 266 38.30 -10.33 10.67
CA ALA A 266 37.35 -10.00 9.58
C ALA A 266 37.80 -10.03 8.12
N ILE A 267 36.80 -9.96 7.23
CA ILE A 267 36.87 -9.82 5.78
C ILE A 267 36.35 -8.45 5.34
N ILE A 268 37.18 -7.74 4.59
CA ILE A 268 36.93 -6.46 3.95
C ILE A 268 36.71 -6.73 2.47
N LEU A 269 35.60 -6.24 1.94
CA LEU A 269 35.35 -6.24 0.51
C LEU A 269 35.61 -4.84 -0.01
N GLU A 270 36.68 -4.72 -0.79
CA GLU A 270 37.05 -3.49 -1.47
C GLU A 270 36.44 -3.53 -2.87
N VAL A 271 35.38 -2.76 -3.02
CA VAL A 271 34.65 -2.63 -4.28
C VAL A 271 34.99 -1.27 -4.86
N PHE A 272 35.82 -1.24 -5.90
CA PHE A 272 36.07 -0.01 -6.63
C PHE A 272 34.90 0.22 -7.58
N SER A 273 34.09 1.24 -7.30
CA SER A 273 32.98 1.64 -8.16
C SER A 273 33.41 2.84 -8.98
N MET A 274 33.34 2.76 -10.31
CA MET A 274 33.21 4.01 -11.06
C MET A 274 31.86 4.62 -10.68
N THR A 275 31.79 5.93 -10.56
CA THR A 275 30.52 6.68 -10.51
C THR A 275 30.74 7.88 -11.40
N TYR A 276 29.91 8.01 -12.42
CA TYR A 276 29.67 9.26 -13.15
C TYR A 276 28.34 9.83 -12.66
#